data_AF-A0A8S3R721-F1
#
_entry.id   AF-A0A8S3R721-F1
#
_cell.length_a   1.000
_cell.length_b   1.000
_cell.length_c   1.000
_cell.angle_alpha   90.00
_cell.angle_beta   90.00
_cell.angle_gamma   90.00
#
_symmetry.space_group_name_H-M   'P 1'
#
loop_
_entity.id
_entity.type
_entity.pdbx_description
1 polymer ?
#
loop_
_entity_poly.entity_id
_entity_poly.type
_entity_poly.pdbx_seq_one_letter_code
_entity_poly.pdbx_strand_id
1 'polypeptide(L)'
;MPNACVPLELEIAEMVAAGKQILSLVELEELNSISKVSVLDLEQLHDFLHFQHSLGKIIYFDTLQLRDYVIINPLLMVEVMRSFVTDIGFWPKKRRMQVIFSRMSESGIIHREDLYQIWEQKDFRPILPYKEFIFNILIHLDILAEQRRYDTATGSRLPVENFFVPCMVTERNTTSFMEKECTPEKAICLAFVFKGTVIPPALPNRLISACLSMWTLKQYEGRKLLFSGFIVVSFDKAHDVVVCVEGNKILLYIVHTSSAGLIVPDVATGVKECLVTTMERISDFYQSTIHEKNIQQLPFQIEYSCSALKCFISEEKALQTNVWVCNEHKLTHRVGDWVVWNQDKNNEQCDQNCQGLSDDALSQRPSDIELLRFSINFESSQMYELVPYLEMSKEWGDITLNYPKDIKVAKFLVLSKWKEMKDKSNFKALAEALTKMDISTHVLCQVRRVRLAETDIPLEYLDCIPTDEMLDALAPQIGQIFFQLGAELGLSIANLENIQSNNSQDLAAQNKEVLFKWREDRTVKPTIRVLVQALVNIGRGAYCLQEILKNVDLNTLRRSEEVKGKGSSQKTTKKCSIS
;
A
#
# COMPACT_ATOMS: atom_id res chain seq x y z
N MET A 1 -8.96 21.54 -36.30
CA MET A 1 -7.73 22.21 -35.87
C MET A 1 -7.84 23.68 -36.30
N PRO A 2 -7.67 24.66 -35.40
CA PRO A 2 -7.80 26.08 -35.76
C PRO A 2 -6.75 26.50 -36.79
N ASN A 3 -7.09 27.40 -37.72
CA ASN A 3 -6.14 27.94 -38.70
C ASN A 3 -4.90 28.58 -38.06
N ALA A 4 -5.05 29.05 -36.81
CA ALA A 4 -3.97 29.65 -36.03
C ALA A 4 -2.80 28.69 -35.70
N CYS A 5 -3.03 27.37 -35.74
CA CYS A 5 -2.00 26.38 -35.43
C CYS A 5 -1.15 25.99 -36.65
N VAL A 6 -1.65 26.22 -37.87
CA VAL A 6 -1.01 25.78 -39.11
C VAL A 6 0.38 26.39 -39.30
N PRO A 7 0.60 27.70 -39.06
CA PRO A 7 1.93 28.27 -39.23
C PRO A 7 2.99 27.64 -38.32
N LEU A 8 2.68 27.46 -37.03
CA LEU A 8 3.61 26.83 -36.08
C LEU A 8 3.90 25.37 -36.47
N GLU A 9 2.90 24.64 -36.98
CA GLU A 9 3.10 23.27 -37.48
C GLU A 9 4.06 23.23 -38.67
N LEU A 10 3.98 24.20 -39.60
CA LEU A 10 4.90 24.31 -40.73
C LEU A 10 6.33 24.63 -40.28
N GLU A 11 6.50 25.57 -39.35
CA GLU A 11 7.81 25.90 -38.77
C GLU A 11 8.45 24.69 -38.07
N ILE A 12 7.67 23.93 -37.30
CA ILE A 12 8.14 22.68 -36.69
C ILE A 12 8.55 21.67 -37.76
N ALA A 13 7.78 21.53 -38.85
CA ALA A 13 8.11 20.63 -39.94
C ALA A 13 9.42 21.02 -40.65
N GLU A 14 9.71 22.32 -40.80
CA GLU A 14 10.98 22.81 -41.33
C GLU A 14 12.15 22.47 -40.39
N MET A 15 11.97 22.61 -39.08
CA MET A 15 12.98 22.19 -38.08
C MET A 15 13.27 20.69 -38.16
N VAL A 16 12.23 19.86 -38.32
CA VAL A 16 12.38 18.41 -38.54
C VAL A 16 13.14 18.12 -39.84
N ALA A 17 12.81 18.83 -40.94
CA ALA A 17 13.50 18.68 -42.22
C ALA A 17 14.98 19.11 -42.14
N ALA A 18 15.31 20.08 -41.29
CA ALA A 18 16.68 20.48 -40.97
C ALA A 18 17.42 19.48 -40.04
N GLY A 19 16.74 18.42 -39.60
CA GLY A 19 17.30 17.35 -38.78
C GLY A 19 17.17 17.55 -37.26
N LYS A 20 16.55 18.64 -36.80
CA LYS A 20 16.29 18.85 -35.36
C LYS A 20 15.23 17.86 -34.89
N GLN A 21 15.47 17.22 -33.74
CA GLN A 21 14.61 16.16 -33.20
C GLN A 21 13.83 16.60 -31.95
N ILE A 22 14.40 17.51 -31.16
CA ILE A 22 13.88 18.00 -29.89
C ILE A 22 13.96 19.53 -29.86
N LEU A 23 12.95 20.17 -29.32
CA LEU A 23 12.94 21.59 -28.95
C LEU A 23 12.73 21.73 -27.44
N SER A 24 13.36 22.70 -26.82
CA SER A 24 12.93 23.21 -25.52
C SER A 24 11.65 24.03 -25.66
N LEU A 25 10.89 24.17 -24.57
CA LEU A 25 9.69 25.00 -24.57
C LEU A 25 10.01 26.46 -24.90
N VAL A 26 11.16 26.97 -24.45
CA VAL A 26 11.65 28.32 -24.77
C VAL A 26 11.91 28.47 -26.28
N GLU A 27 12.60 27.52 -26.91
CA GLU A 27 12.81 27.53 -28.38
C GLU A 27 11.47 27.48 -29.13
N LEU A 28 10.47 26.77 -28.58
CA LEU A 28 9.14 26.67 -29.20
C LEU A 28 8.33 27.97 -29.05
N GLU A 29 8.40 28.63 -27.91
CA GLU A 29 7.80 29.95 -27.69
C GLU A 29 8.40 31.01 -28.64
N GLU A 30 9.72 30.98 -28.82
CA GLU A 30 10.41 31.82 -29.81
C GLU A 30 9.91 31.52 -31.22
N LEU A 31 9.78 30.24 -31.61
CA LEU A 31 9.27 29.84 -32.92
C LEU A 31 7.83 30.31 -33.16
N ASN A 32 6.98 30.18 -32.15
CA ASN A 32 5.60 30.66 -32.17
C ASN A 32 5.51 32.18 -32.34
N SER A 33 6.46 32.94 -31.77
CA SER A 33 6.54 34.39 -31.93
C SER A 33 6.96 34.86 -33.33
N ILE A 34 7.69 34.02 -34.08
CA ILE A 34 8.14 34.33 -35.44
C ILE A 34 6.97 34.29 -36.44
N SER A 35 5.95 33.48 -36.15
CA SER A 35 4.76 33.38 -36.99
C SER A 35 3.90 34.64 -36.92
N LYS A 36 4.12 35.55 -37.88
CA LYS A 36 3.42 36.85 -37.97
C LYS A 36 1.92 36.74 -38.24
N VAL A 37 1.40 35.53 -38.49
CA VAL A 37 0.00 35.31 -38.89
C VAL A 37 -0.88 35.01 -37.67
N SER A 38 -0.36 34.30 -36.68
CA SER A 38 -1.10 33.92 -35.48
C SER A 38 -0.14 33.40 -34.41
N VAL A 39 0.04 34.17 -33.34
CA VAL A 39 0.83 33.77 -32.16
C VAL A 39 -0.12 33.14 -31.16
N LEU A 40 0.15 31.90 -30.77
CA LEU A 40 -0.59 31.22 -29.70
C LEU A 40 -0.15 31.77 -28.34
N ASP A 41 -1.09 32.00 -27.42
CA ASP A 41 -0.70 32.20 -26.02
C ASP A 41 -0.21 30.88 -25.38
N LEU A 42 0.27 30.94 -24.14
CA LEU A 42 0.87 29.77 -23.49
C LEU A 42 -0.13 28.61 -23.30
N GLU A 43 -1.39 28.92 -22.98
CA GLU A 43 -2.44 27.91 -22.80
C GLU A 43 -2.79 27.25 -24.14
N GLN A 44 -2.96 28.06 -25.19
CA GLN A 44 -3.18 27.58 -26.55
C GLN A 44 -1.99 26.77 -27.10
N LEU A 45 -0.76 27.12 -26.70
CA LEU A 45 0.44 26.37 -27.07
C LEU A 45 0.44 25.00 -26.40
N HIS A 46 0.08 24.91 -25.12
CA HIS A 46 -0.09 23.62 -24.44
C HIS A 46 -1.20 22.77 -25.08
N ASP A 47 -2.35 23.36 -25.40
CA ASP A 47 -3.43 22.68 -26.11
C ASP A 47 -2.99 22.16 -27.49
N PHE A 48 -2.24 22.98 -28.24
CA PHE A 48 -1.62 22.58 -29.49
C PHE A 48 -0.71 21.38 -29.31
N LEU A 49 0.17 21.40 -28.30
CA LEU A 49 1.10 20.32 -28.02
C LEU A 49 0.37 19.02 -27.64
N HIS A 50 -0.64 19.09 -26.78
CA HIS A 50 -1.47 17.94 -26.42
C HIS A 50 -2.21 17.35 -27.63
N PHE A 51 -2.75 18.21 -28.48
CA PHE A 51 -3.42 17.79 -29.71
C PHE A 51 -2.45 17.07 -30.66
N GLN A 52 -1.28 17.65 -30.92
CA GLN A 52 -0.28 17.05 -31.82
C GLN A 52 0.33 15.77 -31.23
N HIS A 53 0.47 15.69 -29.90
CA HIS A 53 0.88 14.48 -29.19
C HIS A 53 -0.12 13.35 -29.39
N SER A 54 -1.41 13.66 -29.27
CA SER A 54 -2.51 12.70 -29.49
C SER A 54 -2.55 12.19 -30.92
N LEU A 55 -2.11 12.99 -31.90
CA LEU A 55 -1.96 12.56 -33.30
C LEU A 55 -0.68 11.76 -33.55
N GLY A 56 0.21 11.62 -32.56
CA GLY A 56 1.50 10.97 -32.71
C GLY A 56 2.47 11.72 -33.62
N LYS A 57 2.24 13.02 -33.87
CA LYS A 57 3.15 13.86 -34.67
C LYS A 57 4.30 14.43 -33.86
N ILE A 58 4.10 14.61 -32.56
CA ILE A 58 5.13 14.99 -31.58
C ILE A 58 4.99 14.14 -30.32
N ILE A 59 5.97 14.19 -29.44
CA ILE A 59 5.88 13.59 -28.09
C ILE A 59 6.09 14.68 -27.05
N TYR A 60 5.06 14.91 -26.25
CA TYR A 60 5.02 15.91 -25.20
C TYR A 60 4.32 15.35 -23.98
N PHE A 61 4.93 15.53 -22.81
CA PHE A 61 4.36 15.14 -21.53
C PHE A 61 4.26 16.36 -20.64
N ASP A 62 3.03 16.79 -20.33
CA ASP A 62 2.79 17.87 -19.37
C ASP A 62 2.95 17.36 -17.93
N THR A 63 4.19 17.02 -17.59
CA THR A 63 4.59 16.64 -16.24
C THR A 63 5.83 17.45 -15.86
N LEU A 64 5.94 17.83 -14.59
CA LEU A 64 6.96 18.79 -14.12
C LEU A 64 8.39 18.48 -14.59
N GLN A 65 8.76 17.20 -14.70
CA GLN A 65 10.12 16.76 -15.07
C GLN A 65 10.34 16.62 -16.59
N LEU A 66 9.28 16.72 -17.40
CA LEU A 66 9.32 16.48 -18.84
C LEU A 66 8.79 17.67 -19.67
N ARG A 67 8.05 18.61 -19.04
CA ARG A 67 7.36 19.70 -19.73
C ARG A 67 8.27 20.68 -20.46
N ASP A 68 9.56 20.70 -20.11
CA ASP A 68 10.53 21.66 -20.63
C ASP A 68 11.00 21.33 -22.05
N TYR A 69 10.73 20.11 -22.55
CA TYR A 69 11.15 19.66 -23.86
C TYR A 69 10.01 18.98 -24.64
N VAL A 70 10.06 19.13 -25.95
CA VAL A 70 9.14 18.54 -26.92
C VAL A 70 9.95 17.75 -27.94
N ILE A 71 9.64 16.47 -28.10
CA ILE A 71 10.19 15.67 -29.20
C ILE A 71 9.35 15.99 -30.45
N ILE A 72 9.90 16.79 -31.35
CA ILE A 72 9.23 17.21 -32.59
C ILE A 72 9.31 16.16 -33.70
N ASN A 73 10.22 15.19 -33.57
CA ASN A 73 10.26 14.01 -34.45
C ASN A 73 10.12 12.71 -33.64
N PRO A 74 8.93 12.09 -33.60
CA PRO A 74 8.67 10.85 -32.85
C PRO A 74 9.57 9.67 -33.21
N LEU A 75 10.19 9.67 -34.41
CA LEU A 75 11.16 8.66 -34.81
C LEU A 75 12.34 8.55 -33.84
N LEU A 76 12.70 9.64 -33.15
CA LEU A 76 13.73 9.60 -32.11
C LEU A 76 13.42 8.57 -31.03
N MET A 77 12.16 8.43 -30.60
CA MET A 77 11.80 7.42 -29.60
C MET A 77 11.92 6.00 -30.14
N VAL A 78 11.69 5.78 -31.44
CA VAL A 78 11.95 4.49 -32.08
C VAL A 78 13.45 4.17 -32.05
N GLU A 79 14.30 5.16 -32.29
CA GLU A 79 15.76 5.00 -32.19
C GLU A 79 16.22 4.72 -30.76
N VAL A 80 15.66 5.41 -29.76
CA VAL A 80 15.91 5.14 -28.34
C VAL A 80 15.53 3.71 -27.99
N MET A 81 14.33 3.26 -28.38
CA MET A 81 13.91 1.88 -28.10
C MET A 81 14.80 0.87 -28.83
N ARG A 82 15.14 1.11 -30.09
CA ARG A 82 16.05 0.26 -30.87
C ARG A 82 17.44 0.17 -30.25
N SER A 83 17.87 1.17 -29.48
CA SER A 83 19.23 1.18 -28.92
C SER A 83 19.43 0.12 -27.84
N PHE A 84 18.37 -0.29 -27.12
CA PHE A 84 18.50 -1.26 -26.03
C PHE A 84 17.32 -2.24 -25.88
N VAL A 85 16.10 -1.87 -26.28
CA VAL A 85 14.92 -2.75 -26.26
C VAL A 85 14.72 -3.38 -27.64
N THR A 86 15.69 -4.17 -28.08
CA THR A 86 15.65 -4.84 -29.39
C THR A 86 16.27 -6.23 -29.33
N ASP A 87 15.92 -7.07 -30.30
CA ASP A 87 16.47 -8.42 -30.45
C ASP A 87 18.00 -8.38 -30.68
N ILE A 88 18.71 -9.39 -30.16
CA ILE A 88 20.17 -9.51 -30.24
C ILE A 88 20.70 -9.41 -31.68
N GLY A 89 19.91 -9.84 -32.68
CA GLY A 89 20.26 -9.75 -34.09
C GLY A 89 20.52 -8.31 -34.57
N PHE A 90 19.93 -7.32 -33.89
CA PHE A 90 20.10 -5.90 -34.20
C PHE A 90 21.21 -5.24 -33.37
N TRP A 91 21.79 -5.94 -32.39
CA TRP A 91 22.88 -5.40 -31.59
C TRP A 91 24.23 -5.52 -32.30
N PRO A 92 25.15 -4.57 -32.08
CA PRO A 92 26.52 -4.70 -32.58
C PRO A 92 27.19 -5.98 -32.03
N LYS A 93 27.86 -6.73 -32.90
CA LYS A 93 28.60 -7.96 -32.53
C LYS A 93 29.87 -7.72 -31.68
N LYS A 94 30.00 -6.54 -31.06
CA LYS A 94 31.09 -6.22 -30.15
C LYS A 94 30.90 -7.00 -28.85
N ARG A 95 31.94 -7.69 -28.37
CA ARG A 95 31.90 -8.52 -27.15
C ARG A 95 31.25 -7.82 -25.96
N ARG A 96 31.57 -6.53 -25.73
CA ARG A 96 31.00 -5.75 -24.62
C ARG A 96 29.48 -5.56 -24.75
N MET A 97 28.98 -5.29 -25.95
CA MET A 97 27.54 -5.12 -26.20
C MET A 97 26.78 -6.44 -25.98
N GLN A 98 27.39 -7.56 -26.36
CA GLN A 98 26.84 -8.88 -26.08
C GLN A 98 26.75 -9.17 -24.57
N VAL A 99 27.74 -8.73 -23.78
CA VAL A 99 27.71 -8.86 -22.31
C VAL A 99 26.59 -8.03 -21.69
N ILE A 100 26.41 -6.77 -22.14
CA ILE A 100 25.32 -5.90 -21.67
C ILE A 100 23.97 -6.53 -21.99
N PHE A 101 23.78 -6.99 -23.24
CA PHE A 101 22.57 -7.67 -23.67
C PHE A 101 22.30 -8.92 -22.83
N SER A 102 23.29 -9.81 -22.67
CA SER A 102 23.12 -11.07 -21.93
C SER A 102 22.67 -10.79 -20.50
N ARG A 103 23.34 -9.88 -19.79
CA ARG A 103 22.95 -9.48 -18.43
C ARG A 103 21.53 -8.93 -18.38
N MET A 104 21.13 -8.10 -19.34
CA MET A 104 19.78 -7.55 -19.38
C MET A 104 18.74 -8.64 -19.71
N SER A 105 19.07 -9.59 -20.58
CA SER A 105 18.18 -10.70 -20.95
C SER A 105 17.97 -11.74 -19.84
N GLU A 106 18.99 -11.93 -19.00
CA GLU A 106 18.98 -12.87 -17.87
C GLU A 106 18.41 -12.22 -16.60
N SER A 107 18.83 -11.00 -16.27
CA SER A 107 18.52 -10.35 -14.99
C SER A 107 17.61 -9.13 -15.08
N GLY A 108 17.34 -8.64 -16.29
CA GLY A 108 16.58 -7.42 -16.50
C GLY A 108 17.32 -6.15 -16.09
N ILE A 109 18.63 -6.18 -15.84
CA ILE A 109 19.37 -5.04 -15.27
C ILE A 109 20.28 -4.39 -16.30
N ILE A 110 20.20 -3.05 -16.37
CA ILE A 110 21.11 -2.21 -17.14
C ILE A 110 21.71 -1.10 -16.27
N HIS A 111 23.02 -0.89 -16.38
CA HIS A 111 23.70 0.24 -15.73
C HIS A 111 23.47 1.52 -16.53
N ARG A 112 23.40 2.66 -15.84
CA ARG A 112 23.31 3.98 -16.48
C ARG A 112 24.44 4.21 -17.47
N GLU A 113 25.67 3.85 -17.10
CA GLU A 113 26.88 4.02 -17.93
C GLU A 113 26.85 3.15 -19.20
N ASP A 114 26.18 2.01 -19.16
CA ASP A 114 26.07 1.13 -20.33
C ASP A 114 25.13 1.74 -21.37
N LEU A 115 24.05 2.41 -20.96
CA LEU A 115 23.19 3.17 -21.87
C LEU A 115 23.91 4.36 -22.50
N TYR A 116 24.72 5.09 -21.73
CA TYR A 116 25.54 6.16 -22.31
C TYR A 116 26.48 5.63 -23.40
N GLN A 117 27.15 4.51 -23.16
CA GLN A 117 28.04 3.91 -24.16
C GLN A 117 27.30 3.38 -25.38
N ILE A 118 26.06 2.91 -25.22
CA ILE A 118 25.18 2.57 -26.33
C ILE A 118 24.89 3.83 -27.15
N TRP A 119 24.55 4.94 -26.50
CA TRP A 119 24.22 6.21 -27.14
C TRP A 119 25.42 6.98 -27.70
N GLU A 120 26.64 6.65 -27.30
CA GLU A 120 27.88 7.16 -27.91
C GLU A 120 28.12 6.61 -29.32
N GLN A 121 27.43 5.54 -29.71
CA GLN A 121 27.55 4.97 -31.05
C GLN A 121 27.02 5.94 -32.11
N LYS A 122 27.61 5.88 -33.31
CA LYS A 122 27.29 6.80 -34.41
C LYS A 122 25.80 6.89 -34.70
N ASP A 123 25.10 5.76 -34.63
CA ASP A 123 23.69 5.63 -35.00
C ASP A 123 22.73 6.18 -33.92
N PHE A 124 23.23 6.46 -32.70
CA PHE A 124 22.44 6.90 -31.55
C PHE A 124 22.95 8.22 -30.96
N ARG A 125 24.00 8.80 -31.53
CA ARG A 125 24.63 10.06 -31.08
C ARG A 125 23.65 11.24 -30.91
N PRO A 126 22.56 11.39 -31.71
CA PRO A 126 21.57 12.44 -31.50
C PRO A 126 20.86 12.39 -30.13
N ILE A 127 20.84 11.23 -29.46
CA ILE A 127 20.20 11.03 -28.15
C ILE A 127 21.06 11.63 -27.02
N LEU A 128 22.40 11.59 -27.16
CA LEU A 128 23.34 11.87 -26.09
C LEU A 128 23.19 13.27 -25.44
N PRO A 129 22.93 14.37 -26.18
CA PRO A 129 22.71 15.69 -25.58
C PRO A 129 21.50 15.75 -24.66
N TYR A 130 20.50 14.88 -24.88
CA TYR A 130 19.21 14.86 -24.18
C TYR A 130 19.06 13.65 -23.26
N LYS A 131 20.16 12.94 -22.96
CA LYS A 131 20.16 11.66 -22.25
C LYS A 131 19.36 11.63 -20.95
N GLU A 132 19.41 12.66 -20.12
CA GLU A 132 18.63 12.73 -18.86
C GLU A 132 17.13 12.91 -19.11
N PHE A 133 16.77 13.74 -20.08
CA PHE A 133 15.38 13.89 -20.51
C PHE A 133 14.83 12.57 -21.07
N ILE A 134 15.62 11.85 -21.87
CA ILE A 134 15.25 10.55 -22.40
C ILE A 134 15.11 9.50 -21.30
N PHE A 135 15.98 9.50 -20.28
CA PHE A 135 15.79 8.65 -19.09
C PHE A 135 14.45 8.91 -18.42
N ASN A 136 14.12 10.18 -18.18
CA ASN A 136 12.86 10.55 -17.54
C ASN A 136 11.66 10.09 -18.37
N ILE A 137 11.72 10.16 -19.71
CA ILE A 137 10.67 9.61 -20.58
C ILE A 137 10.55 8.09 -20.42
N LEU A 138 11.68 7.36 -20.47
CA LEU A 138 11.67 5.91 -20.36
C LEU A 138 11.13 5.42 -19.01
N ILE A 139 11.40 6.17 -17.94
CA ILE A 139 10.83 5.94 -16.60
C ILE A 139 9.35 6.26 -16.59
N HIS A 140 8.94 7.41 -17.14
CA HIS A 140 7.54 7.83 -17.23
C HIS A 140 6.68 6.82 -18.01
N LEU A 141 7.26 6.18 -19.03
CA LEU A 141 6.60 5.17 -19.84
C LEU A 141 6.65 3.75 -19.24
N ASP A 142 7.17 3.58 -18.02
CA ASP A 142 7.33 2.30 -17.33
C ASP A 142 8.19 1.27 -18.13
N ILE A 143 9.09 1.77 -19.00
CA ILE A 143 10.06 0.94 -19.76
C ILE A 143 11.29 0.65 -18.90
N LEU A 144 11.78 1.70 -18.22
CA LEU A 144 12.80 1.58 -17.18
C LEU A 144 12.12 1.71 -15.82
N ALA A 145 12.47 0.80 -14.90
CA ALA A 145 12.04 0.89 -13.51
C ALA A 145 13.20 1.28 -12.60
N GLU A 146 12.99 2.32 -11.81
CA GLU A 146 13.90 2.78 -10.78
C GLU A 146 13.49 2.22 -9.43
N GLN A 147 14.30 1.32 -8.87
CA GLN A 147 14.06 0.91 -7.49
C GLN A 147 14.39 2.06 -6.54
N ARG A 148 13.37 2.64 -5.93
CA ARG A 148 13.55 3.72 -4.96
C ARG A 148 14.20 3.16 -3.70
N ARG A 149 15.40 3.64 -3.39
CA ARG A 149 16.15 3.28 -2.19
C ARG A 149 16.41 4.51 -1.36
N TYR A 150 16.29 4.36 -0.05
CA TYR A 150 16.51 5.42 0.92
C TYR A 150 17.59 4.96 1.88
N ASP A 151 18.51 5.86 2.21
CA ASP A 151 19.48 5.67 3.27
C ASP A 151 18.72 5.60 4.60
N THR A 152 18.89 4.50 5.34
CA THR A 152 18.14 4.26 6.58
C THR A 152 18.52 5.19 7.72
N ALA A 153 19.71 5.81 7.68
CA ALA A 153 20.19 6.72 8.72
C ALA A 153 19.78 8.17 8.45
N THR A 154 19.83 8.59 7.19
CA THR A 154 19.59 9.98 6.78
C THR A 154 18.21 10.20 6.16
N GLY A 155 17.50 9.12 5.79
CA GLY A 155 16.23 9.19 5.05
C GLY A 155 16.37 9.71 3.61
N SER A 156 17.60 9.98 3.16
CA SER A 156 17.86 10.57 1.84
C SER A 156 17.75 9.52 0.75
N ARG A 157 17.23 9.92 -0.42
CA ARG A 157 17.16 9.03 -1.59
C ARG A 157 18.57 8.72 -2.08
N LEU A 158 18.89 7.44 -2.22
CA LEU A 158 20.15 6.99 -2.79
C LEU A 158 20.14 7.19 -4.33
N PRO A 159 21.29 7.51 -4.93
CA PRO A 159 21.40 7.66 -6.38
C PRO A 159 21.07 6.35 -7.11
N VAL A 160 20.40 6.47 -8.25
CA VAL A 160 20.03 5.33 -9.11
C VAL A 160 21.16 5.04 -10.09
N GLU A 161 21.97 4.03 -9.76
CA GLU A 161 23.06 3.55 -10.62
C GLU A 161 22.56 2.58 -11.72
N ASN A 162 21.50 1.82 -11.40
CA ASN A 162 21.01 0.72 -12.22
C ASN A 162 19.50 0.81 -12.41
N PHE A 163 19.05 0.46 -13.61
CA PHE A 163 17.64 0.37 -13.95
C PHE A 163 17.25 -1.09 -14.18
N PHE A 164 15.97 -1.38 -13.95
CA PHE A 164 15.36 -2.61 -14.42
C PHE A 164 14.65 -2.38 -15.77
N VAL A 165 14.70 -3.38 -16.65
CA VAL A 165 14.09 -3.40 -17.98
C VAL A 165 13.30 -4.70 -18.14
N PRO A 166 12.13 -4.85 -17.49
CA PRO A 166 11.42 -6.12 -17.42
C PRO A 166 11.09 -6.73 -18.79
N CYS A 167 10.80 -5.89 -19.78
CA CYS A 167 10.48 -6.32 -21.15
C CYS A 167 11.64 -7.00 -21.89
N MET A 168 12.88 -6.90 -21.38
CA MET A 168 14.04 -7.57 -21.95
C MET A 168 14.31 -8.94 -21.33
N VAL A 169 13.64 -9.30 -20.24
CA VAL A 169 13.85 -10.57 -19.54
C VAL A 169 13.22 -11.72 -20.32
N THR A 170 14.05 -12.68 -20.71
CA THR A 170 13.63 -13.84 -21.52
C THR A 170 13.63 -15.15 -20.73
N GLU A 171 14.36 -15.21 -19.62
CA GLU A 171 14.38 -16.39 -18.75
C GLU A 171 13.00 -16.64 -18.14
N ARG A 172 12.61 -17.91 -18.09
CA ARG A 172 11.44 -18.37 -17.34
C ARG A 172 11.84 -18.65 -15.90
N ASN A 173 10.88 -18.55 -14.98
CA ASN A 173 11.13 -18.92 -13.59
C ASN A 173 11.47 -20.42 -13.50
N THR A 174 12.70 -20.74 -13.11
CA THR A 174 13.17 -22.12 -12.86
C THR A 174 13.35 -22.41 -11.37
N THR A 175 12.94 -21.50 -10.49
CA THR A 175 13.06 -21.65 -9.04
C THR A 175 11.88 -22.42 -8.48
N SER A 176 12.06 -23.07 -7.32
CA SER A 176 10.95 -23.73 -6.61
C SER A 176 10.11 -22.76 -5.77
N PHE A 177 10.25 -21.43 -5.93
CA PHE A 177 9.58 -20.45 -5.06
C PHE A 177 8.06 -20.62 -5.07
N MET A 178 7.46 -20.74 -6.25
CA MET A 178 6.00 -20.93 -6.39
C MET A 178 5.53 -22.20 -5.70
N GLU A 179 6.28 -23.29 -5.82
CA GLU A 179 5.91 -24.59 -5.26
C GLU A 179 6.06 -24.64 -3.73
N LYS A 180 7.03 -23.91 -3.17
CA LYS A 180 7.35 -23.95 -1.73
C LYS A 180 6.70 -22.84 -0.91
N GLU A 181 6.52 -21.66 -1.49
CA GLU A 181 6.08 -20.47 -0.76
C GLU A 181 4.68 -20.02 -1.15
N CYS A 182 4.27 -20.17 -2.42
CA CYS A 182 2.91 -19.89 -2.85
C CYS A 182 2.02 -21.13 -2.61
N THR A 183 1.83 -21.50 -1.34
CA THR A 183 0.97 -22.61 -0.92
C THR A 183 -0.28 -22.09 -0.19
N PRO A 184 -1.38 -22.87 -0.12
CA PRO A 184 -2.59 -22.51 0.62
C PRO A 184 -2.32 -22.09 2.07
N GLU A 185 -1.28 -22.66 2.69
CA GLU A 185 -0.92 -22.41 4.08
C GLU A 185 -0.21 -21.08 4.28
N LYS A 186 0.41 -20.52 3.24
CA LYS A 186 1.27 -19.32 3.32
C LYS A 186 0.80 -18.14 2.51
N ALA A 187 -0.02 -18.36 1.49
CA ALA A 187 -0.37 -17.36 0.50
C ALA A 187 -1.87 -17.20 0.28
N ILE A 188 -2.28 -15.97 -0.02
CA ILE A 188 -3.57 -15.64 -0.61
C ILE A 188 -3.35 -15.19 -2.05
N CYS A 189 -4.36 -15.38 -2.91
CA CYS A 189 -4.25 -15.05 -4.34
C CYS A 189 -5.52 -14.37 -4.87
N LEU A 190 -5.32 -13.37 -5.72
CA LEU A 190 -6.33 -12.86 -6.64
C LEU A 190 -5.79 -12.81 -8.08
N ALA A 191 -6.68 -12.71 -9.05
CA ALA A 191 -6.35 -12.65 -10.47
C ALA A 191 -7.01 -11.45 -11.15
N PHE A 192 -6.26 -10.77 -12.01
CA PHE A 192 -6.78 -9.89 -13.05
C PHE A 192 -7.04 -10.72 -14.30
N VAL A 193 -8.30 -10.85 -14.70
CA VAL A 193 -8.74 -11.72 -15.80
C VAL A 193 -9.21 -10.89 -16.98
N PHE A 194 -8.50 -11.02 -18.09
CA PHE A 194 -8.78 -10.28 -19.31
C PHE A 194 -9.81 -11.01 -20.18
N LYS A 195 -10.73 -10.26 -20.81
CA LYS A 195 -11.72 -10.82 -21.74
C LYS A 195 -11.07 -11.40 -23.00
N GLY A 196 -9.96 -10.82 -23.43
CA GLY A 196 -9.18 -11.33 -24.57
C GLY A 196 -8.42 -12.60 -24.22
N THR A 197 -8.10 -13.42 -25.22
CA THR A 197 -7.31 -14.64 -25.05
C THR A 197 -5.82 -14.37 -24.80
N VAL A 198 -5.36 -13.16 -25.10
CA VAL A 198 -3.95 -12.74 -24.98
C VAL A 198 -3.89 -11.37 -24.31
N ILE A 199 -3.04 -11.26 -23.29
CA ILE A 199 -2.71 -10.00 -22.66
C ILE A 199 -1.65 -9.30 -23.52
N PRO A 200 -1.83 -8.01 -23.90
CA PRO A 200 -0.79 -7.27 -24.62
C PRO A 200 0.54 -7.34 -23.86
N PRO A 201 1.66 -7.79 -24.47
CA PRO A 201 2.91 -8.06 -23.74
C PRO A 201 3.47 -6.85 -22.97
N ALA A 202 3.15 -5.64 -23.40
CA ALA A 202 3.62 -4.43 -22.73
C ALA A 202 2.88 -4.16 -21.40
N LEU A 203 1.62 -4.59 -21.26
CA LEU A 203 0.83 -4.38 -20.03
C LEU A 203 1.44 -5.09 -18.80
N PRO A 204 1.74 -6.41 -18.81
CA PRO A 204 2.34 -7.06 -17.65
C PRO A 204 3.76 -6.56 -17.38
N ASN A 205 4.52 -6.21 -18.42
CA ASN A 205 5.86 -5.63 -18.23
C ASN A 205 5.81 -4.28 -17.52
N ARG A 206 4.84 -3.42 -17.87
CA ARG A 206 4.61 -2.15 -17.17
C ARG A 206 4.15 -2.35 -15.73
N LEU A 207 3.28 -3.33 -15.48
CA LEU A 207 2.90 -3.68 -14.10
C LEU A 207 4.12 -4.14 -13.29
N ILE A 208 4.98 -4.99 -13.86
CA ILE A 208 6.22 -5.45 -13.23
C ILE A 208 7.17 -4.26 -12.97
N SER A 209 7.31 -3.33 -13.93
CA SER A 209 8.08 -2.09 -13.76
C SER A 209 7.56 -1.24 -12.60
N ALA A 210 6.24 -1.10 -12.47
CA ALA A 210 5.62 -0.40 -11.36
C ALA A 210 5.94 -1.10 -10.02
N CYS A 211 5.79 -2.43 -9.95
CA CYS A 211 6.15 -3.20 -8.75
C CYS A 211 7.62 -3.01 -8.35
N LEU A 212 8.55 -3.01 -9.30
CA LEU A 212 9.99 -2.76 -9.06
C LEU A 212 10.29 -1.34 -8.58
N SER A 213 9.43 -0.38 -8.94
CA SER A 213 9.56 1.01 -8.51
C SER A 213 9.04 1.24 -7.09
N MET A 214 8.12 0.38 -6.63
CA MET A 214 7.48 0.44 -5.31
C MET A 214 8.19 -0.42 -4.27
N TRP A 215 8.66 -1.61 -4.66
CA TRP A 215 9.12 -2.63 -3.73
C TRP A 215 10.47 -3.22 -4.11
N THR A 216 11.04 -3.97 -3.17
CA THR A 216 12.39 -4.51 -3.34
C THR A 216 12.36 -5.89 -3.98
N LEU A 217 13.09 -6.05 -5.09
CA LEU A 217 13.21 -7.34 -5.75
C LEU A 217 13.77 -8.41 -4.80
N LYS A 218 13.03 -9.52 -4.66
CA LYS A 218 13.39 -10.62 -3.76
C LYS A 218 14.56 -11.41 -4.32
N GLN A 219 15.39 -11.93 -3.42
CA GLN A 219 16.35 -12.97 -3.73
C GLN A 219 15.94 -14.29 -3.08
N TYR A 220 16.06 -15.38 -3.83
CA TYR A 220 15.75 -16.73 -3.38
C TYR A 220 16.73 -17.71 -4.04
N GLU A 221 17.30 -18.63 -3.25
CA GLU A 221 18.30 -19.60 -3.73
C GLU A 221 19.47 -18.92 -4.50
N GLY A 222 19.87 -17.73 -4.05
CA GLY A 222 20.94 -16.94 -4.68
C GLY A 222 20.57 -16.25 -5.99
N ARG A 223 19.31 -16.33 -6.43
CA ARG A 223 18.80 -15.70 -7.66
C ARG A 223 17.84 -14.56 -7.35
N LYS A 224 17.89 -13.51 -8.18
CA LYS A 224 16.88 -12.45 -8.17
C LYS A 224 15.61 -12.97 -8.85
N LEU A 225 14.46 -12.77 -8.22
CA LEU A 225 13.19 -13.30 -8.71
C LEU A 225 12.50 -12.34 -9.69
N LEU A 226 13.16 -12.09 -10.82
CA LEU A 226 12.61 -11.34 -11.97
C LEU A 226 12.79 -12.22 -13.21
N PHE A 227 11.68 -12.65 -13.80
CA PHE A 227 11.63 -13.53 -14.97
C PHE A 227 10.60 -13.00 -15.97
N SER A 228 10.57 -13.56 -17.18
CA SER A 228 9.60 -13.17 -18.20
C SER A 228 8.16 -13.39 -17.69
N GLY A 229 7.41 -12.30 -17.53
CA GLY A 229 6.04 -12.33 -17.00
C GLY A 229 5.93 -12.74 -15.53
N PHE A 230 7.01 -12.67 -14.75
CA PHE A 230 7.01 -13.09 -13.35
C PHE A 230 7.94 -12.21 -12.50
N ILE A 231 7.48 -11.82 -11.31
CA ILE A 231 8.31 -11.13 -10.31
C ILE A 231 7.91 -11.51 -8.89
N VAL A 232 8.89 -11.54 -7.99
CA VAL A 232 8.66 -11.52 -6.54
C VAL A 232 9.37 -10.32 -5.92
N VAL A 233 8.62 -9.54 -5.15
CA VAL A 233 9.14 -8.38 -4.42
C VAL A 233 8.79 -8.49 -2.93
N SER A 234 9.67 -8.01 -2.06
CA SER A 234 9.39 -7.87 -0.63
C SER A 234 8.61 -6.60 -0.38
N PHE A 235 7.38 -6.77 0.12
CA PHE A 235 6.51 -5.68 0.57
C PHE A 235 6.96 -5.19 1.94
N ASP A 236 7.21 -6.11 2.87
CA ASP A 236 7.82 -5.83 4.17
C ASP A 236 8.71 -7.02 4.63
N LYS A 237 9.00 -7.11 5.93
CA LYS A 237 9.85 -8.18 6.49
C LYS A 237 9.17 -9.55 6.52
N ALA A 238 7.85 -9.60 6.53
CA ALA A 238 7.03 -10.79 6.69
C ALA A 238 6.26 -11.16 5.42
N HIS A 239 6.05 -10.21 4.51
CA HIS A 239 5.22 -10.34 3.32
C HIS A 239 6.02 -10.14 2.03
N ASP A 240 5.88 -11.09 1.11
CA ASP A 240 6.32 -10.97 -0.27
C ASP A 240 5.09 -10.89 -1.20
N VAL A 241 5.22 -10.13 -2.28
CA VAL A 241 4.22 -9.96 -3.33
C VAL A 241 4.73 -10.65 -4.60
N VAL A 242 3.92 -11.52 -5.18
CA VAL A 242 4.24 -12.24 -6.42
C VAL A 242 3.27 -11.80 -7.50
N VAL A 243 3.79 -11.41 -8.66
CA VAL A 243 2.98 -11.18 -9.86
C VAL A 243 3.44 -12.17 -10.92
N CYS A 244 2.52 -12.98 -11.45
CA CYS A 244 2.82 -13.88 -12.56
C CYS A 244 1.73 -13.87 -13.63
N VAL A 245 2.14 -14.03 -14.89
CA VAL A 245 1.25 -14.04 -16.05
C VAL A 245 0.97 -15.48 -16.48
N GLU A 246 -0.30 -15.85 -16.52
CA GLU A 246 -0.75 -17.18 -16.94
C GLU A 246 -1.93 -17.06 -17.93
N GLY A 247 -1.65 -17.28 -19.21
CA GLY A 247 -2.66 -17.19 -20.27
C GLY A 247 -3.27 -15.78 -20.36
N ASN A 248 -4.58 -15.68 -20.11
CA ASN A 248 -5.31 -14.42 -20.05
C ASN A 248 -5.44 -13.84 -18.62
N LYS A 249 -4.67 -14.36 -17.65
CA LYS A 249 -4.69 -13.91 -16.27
C LYS A 249 -3.35 -13.33 -15.84
N ILE A 250 -3.41 -12.30 -15.01
CA ILE A 250 -2.28 -11.89 -14.16
C ILE A 250 -2.64 -12.27 -12.74
N LEU A 251 -1.92 -13.23 -12.17
CA LEU A 251 -2.10 -13.68 -10.81
C LEU A 251 -1.25 -12.82 -9.88
N LEU A 252 -1.84 -12.41 -8.77
CA LEU A 252 -1.20 -11.68 -7.70
C LEU A 252 -1.31 -12.53 -6.43
N TYR A 253 -0.16 -12.87 -5.84
CA TYR A 253 -0.08 -13.53 -4.54
C TYR A 253 0.48 -12.58 -3.50
N ILE A 254 -0.04 -12.69 -2.29
CA ILE A 254 0.63 -12.19 -1.10
C ILE A 254 1.02 -13.41 -0.28
N VAL A 255 2.31 -13.52 0.00
CA VAL A 255 2.92 -14.65 0.68
C VAL A 255 3.45 -14.16 2.02
N HIS A 256 3.01 -14.80 3.10
CA HIS A 256 3.59 -14.58 4.42
C HIS A 256 4.66 -15.64 4.72
N THR A 257 5.75 -15.25 5.38
CA THR A 257 6.87 -16.15 5.75
C THR A 257 6.43 -17.42 6.50
N SER A 258 5.50 -17.26 7.45
CA SER A 258 4.93 -18.35 8.24
C SER A 258 3.57 -18.88 7.77
N SER A 259 2.53 -18.03 7.66
CA SER A 259 1.15 -18.50 7.42
C SER A 259 0.25 -17.44 6.76
N ALA A 260 -0.60 -17.87 5.83
CA ALA A 260 -1.59 -17.06 5.12
C ALA A 260 -2.56 -16.35 6.08
N GLY A 261 -2.87 -16.97 7.22
CA GLY A 261 -3.74 -16.39 8.24
C GLY A 261 -3.14 -15.16 8.94
N LEU A 262 -1.84 -14.91 8.76
CA LEU A 262 -1.14 -13.74 9.30
C LEU A 262 -1.17 -12.54 8.33
N ILE A 263 -1.74 -12.72 7.14
CA ILE A 263 -1.89 -11.64 6.15
C ILE A 263 -3.08 -10.79 6.57
N VAL A 264 -2.79 -9.66 7.19
CA VAL A 264 -3.84 -8.73 7.64
C VAL A 264 -4.56 -8.09 6.45
N PRO A 265 -5.86 -7.83 6.57
CA PRO A 265 -6.63 -7.22 5.49
C PRO A 265 -6.09 -5.87 5.01
N ASP A 266 -5.50 -5.06 5.89
CA ASP A 266 -4.88 -3.79 5.52
C ASP A 266 -3.73 -3.96 4.51
N VAL A 267 -2.93 -5.01 4.67
CA VAL A 267 -1.84 -5.33 3.74
C VAL A 267 -2.42 -5.80 2.41
N ALA A 268 -3.37 -6.72 2.45
CA ALA A 268 -3.98 -7.27 1.25
C ALA A 268 -4.78 -6.24 0.45
N THR A 269 -5.61 -5.45 1.12
CA THR A 269 -6.39 -4.35 0.54
C THR A 269 -5.46 -3.27 0.00
N GLY A 270 -4.43 -2.85 0.76
CA GLY A 270 -3.48 -1.84 0.31
C GLY A 270 -2.68 -2.28 -0.93
N VAL A 271 -2.24 -3.54 -0.98
CA VAL A 271 -1.58 -4.10 -2.18
C VAL A 271 -2.57 -4.19 -3.35
N LYS A 272 -3.81 -4.64 -3.12
CA LYS A 272 -4.86 -4.69 -4.15
C LYS A 272 -5.13 -3.30 -4.73
N GLU A 273 -5.49 -2.32 -3.90
CA GLU A 273 -5.80 -0.95 -4.33
C GLU A 273 -4.65 -0.34 -5.14
N CYS A 274 -3.42 -0.53 -4.66
CA CYS A 274 -2.22 -0.05 -5.33
C CYS A 274 -2.06 -0.65 -6.74
N LEU A 275 -2.21 -1.97 -6.87
CA LEU A 275 -2.05 -2.66 -8.16
C LEU A 275 -3.25 -2.48 -9.09
N VAL A 276 -4.48 -2.40 -8.55
CA VAL A 276 -5.68 -2.06 -9.32
C VAL A 276 -5.51 -0.67 -9.94
N THR A 277 -5.20 0.35 -9.13
CA THR A 277 -4.98 1.72 -9.61
C THR A 277 -3.88 1.78 -10.68
N THR A 278 -2.79 1.03 -10.46
CA THR A 278 -1.69 0.93 -11.43
C THR A 278 -2.16 0.31 -12.74
N MET A 279 -2.94 -0.78 -12.66
CA MET A 279 -3.48 -1.50 -13.81
C MET A 279 -4.51 -0.67 -14.58
N GLU A 280 -5.34 0.10 -13.89
CA GLU A 280 -6.28 1.06 -14.47
C GLU A 280 -5.52 2.12 -15.26
N ARG A 281 -4.53 2.77 -14.63
CA ARG A 281 -3.67 3.77 -15.29
C ARG A 281 -2.98 3.23 -16.54
N ILE A 282 -2.43 2.01 -16.47
CA ILE A 282 -1.79 1.35 -17.62
C ILE A 282 -2.83 1.04 -18.70
N SER A 283 -4.03 0.62 -18.31
CA SER A 283 -5.12 0.27 -19.23
C SER A 283 -5.68 1.50 -19.95
N ASP A 284 -5.86 2.62 -19.24
CA ASP A 284 -6.34 3.89 -19.81
C ASP A 284 -5.40 4.41 -20.90
N PHE A 285 -4.09 4.21 -20.73
CA PHE A 285 -3.11 4.50 -21.77
C PHE A 285 -3.37 3.71 -23.07
N TYR A 286 -3.81 2.45 -22.98
CA TYR A 286 -4.15 1.64 -24.15
C TYR A 286 -5.56 1.90 -24.69
N GLN A 287 -6.49 2.33 -23.85
CA GLN A 287 -7.85 2.65 -24.28
C GLN A 287 -7.93 4.02 -24.96
N SER A 288 -7.18 5.02 -24.48
CA SER A 288 -7.10 6.35 -25.11
C SER A 288 -6.58 6.32 -26.55
N THR A 289 -5.83 5.29 -26.93
CA THR A 289 -5.34 5.07 -28.31
C THR A 289 -6.32 4.32 -29.22
N ILE A 290 -7.40 3.73 -28.66
CA ILE A 290 -8.46 3.04 -29.40
C ILE A 290 -9.68 3.95 -29.45
N HIS A 291 -10.01 4.50 -30.62
CA HIS A 291 -11.09 5.50 -30.82
C HIS A 291 -12.54 5.04 -30.51
N GLU A 292 -12.75 3.89 -29.89
CA GLU A 292 -14.08 3.42 -29.51
C GLU A 292 -14.48 3.94 -28.12
N LYS A 293 -15.10 5.12 -28.12
CA LYS A 293 -15.62 5.87 -26.96
C LYS A 293 -16.69 5.16 -26.09
N ASN A 294 -16.82 3.83 -26.12
CA ASN A 294 -17.98 3.12 -25.57
C ASN A 294 -17.69 2.00 -24.57
N ILE A 295 -16.55 2.00 -23.87
CA ILE A 295 -16.30 0.97 -22.86
C ILE A 295 -15.90 1.61 -21.52
N GLN A 296 -16.91 1.95 -20.70
CA GLN A 296 -16.78 2.17 -19.26
C GLN A 296 -16.44 0.88 -18.48
N GLN A 297 -15.97 -0.19 -19.14
CA GLN A 297 -15.59 -1.43 -18.47
C GLN A 297 -14.08 -1.56 -18.49
N LEU A 298 -13.51 -1.77 -17.30
CA LEU A 298 -12.13 -2.21 -17.15
C LEU A 298 -11.86 -3.37 -18.12
N PRO A 299 -10.68 -3.42 -18.77
CA PRO A 299 -10.37 -4.50 -19.72
C PRO A 299 -10.20 -5.86 -19.01
N PHE A 300 -10.21 -5.85 -17.67
CA PHE A 300 -10.10 -7.01 -16.81
C PHE A 300 -11.22 -7.04 -15.76
N GLN A 301 -11.51 -8.25 -15.29
CA GLN A 301 -12.31 -8.51 -14.09
C GLN A 301 -11.39 -9.01 -12.98
N ILE A 302 -11.77 -8.74 -11.73
CA ILE A 302 -11.07 -9.28 -10.57
C ILE A 302 -11.72 -10.61 -10.19
N GLU A 303 -10.90 -11.64 -10.00
CA GLU A 303 -11.33 -12.91 -9.45
C GLU A 303 -10.52 -13.28 -8.20
N TYR A 304 -11.15 -13.87 -7.19
CA TYR A 304 -10.49 -14.38 -5.99
C TYR A 304 -10.23 -15.85 -6.10
N SER A 305 -9.05 -16.28 -5.67
CA SER A 305 -8.75 -17.70 -5.58
C SER A 305 -9.37 -18.33 -4.33
N CYS A 306 -9.82 -19.57 -4.46
CA CYS A 306 -9.96 -20.46 -3.32
C CYS A 306 -8.56 -20.80 -2.76
N SER A 307 -8.45 -21.23 -1.51
CA SER A 307 -7.18 -21.56 -0.86
C SER A 307 -6.26 -22.48 -1.70
N ALA A 308 -6.81 -23.28 -2.63
CA ALA A 308 -6.05 -24.13 -3.54
C ALA A 308 -5.48 -23.43 -4.81
N LEU A 309 -5.39 -22.10 -4.85
CA LEU A 309 -4.64 -21.25 -5.80
C LEU A 309 -4.98 -21.36 -7.32
N LYS A 310 -5.86 -22.28 -7.72
CA LYS A 310 -6.21 -22.56 -9.13
C LYS A 310 -7.69 -22.43 -9.46
N CYS A 311 -8.54 -22.12 -8.48
CA CYS A 311 -9.98 -21.98 -8.70
C CYS A 311 -10.42 -20.59 -8.31
N PHE A 312 -11.22 -19.97 -9.18
CA PHE A 312 -11.49 -18.56 -9.10
C PHE A 312 -13.00 -18.28 -9.06
N ILE A 313 -13.37 -17.22 -8.33
CA ILE A 313 -14.71 -16.64 -8.34
C ILE A 313 -14.58 -15.16 -8.71
N SER A 314 -15.44 -14.66 -9.59
CA SER A 314 -15.51 -13.23 -9.88
C SER A 314 -15.90 -12.42 -8.64
N GLU A 315 -15.28 -11.25 -8.45
CA GLU A 315 -15.56 -10.35 -7.33
C GLU A 315 -17.05 -10.03 -7.18
N GLU A 316 -17.76 -9.76 -8.28
CA GLU A 316 -19.20 -9.50 -8.27
C GLU A 316 -20.01 -10.65 -7.63
N LYS A 317 -19.72 -11.90 -8.01
CA LYS A 317 -20.37 -13.08 -7.43
C LYS A 317 -19.96 -13.33 -5.99
N ALA A 318 -18.70 -13.06 -5.65
CA ALA A 318 -18.22 -13.16 -4.29
C ALA A 318 -19.01 -12.20 -3.39
N LEU A 319 -19.17 -10.95 -3.78
CA LEU A 319 -19.90 -9.94 -2.99
C LEU A 319 -21.41 -10.20 -2.88
N GLN A 320 -22.00 -10.97 -3.79
CA GLN A 320 -23.44 -11.29 -3.79
C GLN A 320 -23.81 -12.56 -3.00
N THR A 321 -22.82 -13.33 -2.54
CA THR A 321 -23.07 -14.62 -1.86
C THR A 321 -22.43 -14.61 -0.47
N ASN A 322 -22.99 -15.36 0.48
CA ASN A 322 -22.35 -15.58 1.79
C ASN A 322 -21.48 -16.83 1.79
N VAL A 323 -21.75 -17.75 0.85
CA VAL A 323 -21.13 -19.05 0.73
C VAL A 323 -20.93 -19.36 -0.76
N TRP A 324 -19.74 -19.83 -1.10
CA TRP A 324 -19.43 -20.32 -2.44
C TRP A 324 -18.93 -21.75 -2.39
N VAL A 325 -19.44 -22.60 -3.29
CA VAL A 325 -18.95 -23.96 -3.45
C VAL A 325 -18.04 -24.00 -4.67
N CYS A 326 -16.77 -24.31 -4.44
CA CYS A 326 -15.78 -24.46 -5.49
C CYS A 326 -16.17 -25.62 -6.41
N ASN A 327 -16.32 -25.36 -7.71
CA ASN A 327 -16.75 -26.39 -8.67
C ASN A 327 -15.75 -27.53 -8.83
N GLU A 328 -14.45 -27.22 -8.72
CA GLU A 328 -13.36 -28.19 -8.87
C GLU A 328 -13.18 -29.02 -7.61
N HIS A 329 -13.00 -28.36 -6.45
CA HIS A 329 -12.66 -29.03 -5.20
C HIS A 329 -13.86 -29.46 -4.36
N LYS A 330 -15.07 -29.02 -4.74
CA LYS A 330 -16.32 -29.22 -3.97
C LYS A 330 -16.26 -28.69 -2.53
N LEU A 331 -15.28 -27.83 -2.23
CA LEU A 331 -15.12 -27.17 -0.94
C LEU A 331 -16.09 -26.00 -0.82
N THR A 332 -16.65 -25.83 0.36
CA THR A 332 -17.54 -24.71 0.70
C THR A 332 -16.72 -23.64 1.39
N HIS A 333 -16.63 -22.47 0.77
CA HIS A 333 -15.92 -21.30 1.28
C HIS A 333 -16.91 -20.27 1.79
N ARG A 334 -16.60 -19.60 2.90
CA ARG A 334 -17.37 -18.45 3.33
C ARG A 334 -16.81 -17.24 2.61
N VAL A 335 -17.69 -16.35 2.15
CA VAL A 335 -17.25 -15.10 1.51
C VAL A 335 -16.47 -14.20 2.47
N GLY A 336 -16.67 -14.38 3.78
CA GLY A 336 -15.81 -13.85 4.85
C GLY A 336 -14.31 -14.10 4.62
N ASP A 337 -13.94 -15.22 4.00
CA ASP A 337 -12.54 -15.60 3.76
C ASP A 337 -11.87 -14.68 2.71
N TRP A 338 -12.65 -13.95 1.91
CA TRP A 338 -12.17 -12.99 0.91
C TRP A 338 -12.28 -11.53 1.38
N VAL A 339 -12.84 -11.28 2.57
CA VAL A 339 -12.88 -9.94 3.20
C VAL A 339 -11.48 -9.38 3.36
N VAL A 340 -10.46 -10.23 3.47
CA VAL A 340 -9.05 -9.80 3.52
C VAL A 340 -8.66 -8.88 2.35
N TRP A 341 -9.25 -9.07 1.16
CA TRP A 341 -8.98 -8.24 -0.02
C TRP A 341 -9.86 -7.00 -0.16
N ASN A 342 -10.99 -6.98 0.55
CA ASN A 342 -12.10 -6.05 0.35
C ASN A 342 -12.52 -5.39 1.65
N GLN A 343 -11.62 -5.30 2.62
CA GLN A 343 -11.91 -4.53 3.82
C GLN A 343 -11.88 -3.07 3.42
N ASP A 344 -13.02 -2.60 2.94
CA ASP A 344 -13.21 -1.20 2.68
C ASP A 344 -13.09 -0.51 4.05
N LYS A 345 -12.03 0.29 4.19
CA LYS A 345 -11.78 1.12 5.38
C LYS A 345 -12.98 2.03 5.64
N ASN A 346 -13.79 2.29 4.62
CA ASN A 346 -15.05 2.99 4.72
C ASN A 346 -16.28 2.08 4.88
N ASN A 347 -16.22 0.75 4.71
CA ASN A 347 -17.35 -0.19 4.99
C ASN A 347 -17.47 -0.57 6.47
N GLU A 348 -16.68 0.07 7.34
CA GLU A 348 -17.18 0.37 8.68
C GLU A 348 -18.29 1.44 8.65
N GLN A 349 -18.80 1.83 7.48
CA GLN A 349 -19.94 2.70 7.34
C GLN A 349 -21.12 2.15 8.11
N CYS A 350 -21.77 3.11 8.74
CA CYS A 350 -23.02 2.94 9.43
C CYS A 350 -24.05 2.28 8.48
N ASP A 351 -25.04 1.55 8.99
CA ASP A 351 -26.07 0.94 8.14
C ASP A 351 -26.68 1.99 7.21
N GLN A 352 -27.18 1.61 6.02
CA GLN A 352 -27.70 2.58 5.02
C GLN A 352 -28.77 3.56 5.56
N ASN A 353 -29.40 3.22 6.69
CA ASN A 353 -30.38 4.04 7.40
C ASN A 353 -29.87 4.66 8.72
N CYS A 354 -28.57 4.64 8.96
CA CYS A 354 -27.97 5.21 10.17
C CYS A 354 -28.12 6.74 10.13
N GLN A 355 -28.68 7.30 11.19
CA GLN A 355 -28.88 8.74 11.34
C GLN A 355 -27.70 9.43 12.05
N GLY A 356 -26.59 8.72 12.25
CA GLY A 356 -25.46 9.18 13.05
C GLY A 356 -25.58 8.79 14.53
N LEU A 357 -24.80 9.46 15.38
CA LEU A 357 -24.92 9.33 16.83
C LEU A 357 -26.21 10.03 17.32
N SER A 358 -26.88 9.44 18.31
CA SER A 358 -28.03 10.08 18.97
C SER A 358 -27.62 11.36 19.71
N ASP A 359 -28.57 12.26 19.98
CA ASP A 359 -28.32 13.49 20.75
C ASP A 359 -27.68 13.23 22.13
N ASP A 360 -28.10 12.14 22.78
CA ASP A 360 -27.52 11.67 24.04
C ASP A 360 -26.04 11.28 23.86
N ALA A 361 -25.71 10.56 22.79
CA ALA A 361 -24.34 10.16 22.49
C ALA A 361 -23.48 11.37 22.08
N LEU A 362 -24.02 12.33 21.32
CA LEU A 362 -23.34 13.57 20.95
C LEU A 362 -22.98 14.43 22.18
N SER A 363 -23.82 14.38 23.22
CA SER A 363 -23.59 15.12 24.46
C SER A 363 -22.53 14.48 25.36
N GLN A 364 -22.14 13.22 25.12
CA GLN A 364 -21.14 12.52 25.91
C GLN A 364 -19.72 12.97 25.59
N ARG A 365 -18.87 12.97 26.61
CA ARG A 365 -17.42 13.20 26.49
C ARG A 365 -16.75 11.92 25.99
N PRO A 366 -15.95 11.97 24.91
CA PRO A 366 -15.27 10.78 24.41
C PRO A 366 -14.23 10.28 25.41
N SER A 367 -14.14 8.96 25.54
CA SER A 367 -13.08 8.26 26.27
C SER A 367 -11.75 8.30 25.51
N ASP A 368 -10.65 7.94 26.18
CA ASP A 368 -9.33 7.87 25.51
C ASP A 368 -9.30 6.85 24.38
N ILE A 369 -9.96 5.71 24.57
CA ILE A 369 -10.10 4.69 23.52
C ILE A 369 -10.85 5.27 22.32
N GLU A 370 -11.95 5.98 22.56
CA GLU A 370 -12.73 6.61 21.49
C GLU A 370 -11.91 7.69 20.75
N LEU A 371 -11.15 8.51 21.46
CA LEU A 371 -10.26 9.52 20.84
C LEU A 371 -9.12 8.88 20.05
N LEU A 372 -8.57 7.78 20.53
CA LEU A 372 -7.54 7.04 19.81
C LEU A 372 -8.09 6.53 18.48
N ARG A 373 -9.20 5.79 18.51
CA ARG A 373 -9.86 5.29 17.30
C ARG A 373 -10.23 6.42 16.36
N PHE A 374 -10.74 7.51 16.90
CA PHE A 374 -11.06 8.70 16.11
C PHE A 374 -9.81 9.22 15.40
N SER A 375 -8.69 9.37 16.10
CA SER A 375 -7.43 9.91 15.56
C SER A 375 -6.82 9.07 14.42
N ILE A 376 -7.06 7.75 14.42
CA ILE A 376 -6.56 6.82 13.41
C ILE A 376 -7.25 7.04 12.05
N ASN A 377 -8.48 7.57 12.06
CA ASN A 377 -9.25 7.84 10.85
C ASN A 377 -8.78 9.05 10.04
N PHE A 378 -7.81 9.82 10.54
CA PHE A 378 -7.35 11.05 9.90
C PHE A 378 -5.89 10.93 9.47
N GLU A 379 -5.59 11.37 8.26
CA GLU A 379 -4.24 11.66 7.81
C GLU A 379 -3.64 12.85 8.57
N SER A 380 -2.32 13.03 8.47
CA SER A 380 -1.65 14.15 9.15
C SER A 380 -2.11 15.50 8.62
N SER A 381 -2.34 15.61 7.31
CA SER A 381 -2.92 16.78 6.63
C SER A 381 -4.30 17.13 7.18
N GLN A 382 -5.20 16.15 7.27
CA GLN A 382 -6.54 16.34 7.81
C GLN A 382 -6.52 16.77 9.29
N MET A 383 -5.55 16.27 10.07
CA MET A 383 -5.39 16.71 11.46
C MET A 383 -4.94 18.17 11.58
N TYR A 384 -4.11 18.68 10.66
CA TYR A 384 -3.77 20.11 10.62
C TYR A 384 -4.99 21.00 10.37
N GLU A 385 -6.00 20.49 9.67
CA GLU A 385 -7.24 21.21 9.39
C GLU A 385 -8.28 21.04 10.52
N LEU A 386 -8.34 19.87 11.16
CA LEU A 386 -9.24 19.61 12.28
C LEU A 386 -8.88 20.42 13.54
N VAL A 387 -7.60 20.45 13.90
CA VAL A 387 -7.07 21.04 15.14
C VAL A 387 -7.49 22.52 15.33
N PRO A 388 -7.46 23.39 14.30
CA PRO A 388 -8.00 24.75 14.38
C PRO A 388 -9.46 24.82 14.81
N TYR A 389 -10.32 23.92 14.31
CA TYR A 389 -11.74 23.89 14.67
C TYR A 389 -11.98 23.43 16.12
N LEU A 390 -11.01 22.72 16.70
CA LEU A 390 -10.99 22.31 18.10
C LEU A 390 -10.27 23.33 19.00
N GLU A 391 -9.73 24.42 18.43
CA GLU A 391 -8.93 25.45 19.12
C GLU A 391 -7.64 24.90 19.76
N MET A 392 -6.98 23.96 19.09
CA MET A 392 -5.81 23.23 19.62
C MET A 392 -4.49 23.50 18.86
N SER A 393 -4.45 24.55 18.01
CA SER A 393 -3.33 24.78 17.10
C SER A 393 -1.98 24.94 17.80
N LYS A 394 -1.96 25.52 19.00
CA LYS A 394 -0.73 25.70 19.78
C LYS A 394 -0.23 24.36 20.31
N GLU A 395 -1.11 23.59 20.93
CA GLU A 395 -0.81 22.29 21.52
C GLU A 395 -0.38 21.28 20.46
N TRP A 396 -0.98 21.33 19.26
CA TRP A 396 -0.53 20.52 18.13
C TRP A 396 0.92 20.80 17.77
N GLY A 397 1.32 22.09 17.69
CA GLY A 397 2.71 22.48 17.47
C GLY A 397 3.64 21.93 18.55
N ASP A 398 3.30 22.12 19.82
CA ASP A 398 4.10 21.66 20.96
C ASP A 398 4.25 20.12 20.98
N ILE A 399 3.15 19.38 20.76
CA ILE A 399 3.12 17.92 20.79
C ILE A 399 3.87 17.34 19.59
N THR A 400 3.65 17.86 18.38
CA THR A 400 4.35 17.37 17.18
C THR A 400 5.85 17.65 17.23
N LEU A 401 6.29 18.71 17.91
CA LEU A 401 7.72 18.96 18.18
C LEU A 401 8.34 17.88 19.09
N ASN A 402 7.58 17.42 20.08
CA ASN A 402 8.03 16.42 21.05
C ASN A 402 7.93 14.98 20.52
N TYR A 403 7.05 14.74 19.54
CA TYR A 403 6.80 13.43 18.93
C TYR A 403 6.99 13.44 17.39
N PRO A 404 8.13 13.91 16.85
CA PRO A 404 8.29 14.11 15.40
C PRO A 404 8.35 12.81 14.60
N LYS A 405 8.69 11.69 15.26
CA LYS A 405 8.79 10.36 14.64
C LYS A 405 7.53 9.50 14.82
N ASP A 406 6.58 9.94 15.65
CA ASP A 406 5.37 9.19 15.96
C ASP A 406 4.13 10.07 15.83
N ILE A 407 3.86 10.45 14.57
CA ILE A 407 2.73 11.32 14.26
C ILE A 407 1.39 10.70 14.67
N LYS A 408 1.28 9.36 14.73
CA LYS A 408 0.06 8.68 15.18
C LYS A 408 -0.19 8.94 16.65
N VAL A 409 0.84 8.83 17.49
CA VAL A 409 0.75 9.17 18.91
C VAL A 409 0.47 10.66 19.10
N ALA A 410 1.11 11.54 18.32
CA ALA A 410 0.87 12.99 18.39
C ALA A 410 -0.61 13.37 18.16
N LYS A 411 -1.28 12.74 17.18
CA LYS A 411 -2.72 12.94 16.88
C LYS A 411 -3.60 12.58 18.06
N PHE A 412 -3.33 11.45 18.68
CA PHE A 412 -4.07 11.03 19.86
C PHE A 412 -3.83 11.96 21.05
N LEU A 413 -2.57 12.32 21.33
CA LEU A 413 -2.22 13.19 22.46
C LEU A 413 -2.85 14.58 22.37
N VAL A 414 -2.91 15.18 21.18
CA VAL A 414 -3.59 16.49 21.02
C VAL A 414 -5.08 16.38 21.31
N LEU A 415 -5.74 15.29 20.91
CA LEU A 415 -7.15 15.06 21.17
C LEU A 415 -7.41 14.75 22.65
N SER A 416 -6.52 14.01 23.31
CA SER A 416 -6.62 13.81 24.76
C SER A 416 -6.45 15.13 25.53
N LYS A 417 -5.50 15.97 25.12
CA LYS A 417 -5.31 17.29 25.73
C LYS A 417 -6.52 18.21 25.48
N TRP A 418 -7.10 18.15 24.28
CA TRP A 418 -8.36 18.82 23.97
C TRP A 418 -9.48 18.36 24.90
N LYS A 419 -9.59 17.05 25.11
CA LYS A 419 -10.54 16.47 26.06
C LYS A 419 -10.35 17.09 27.43
N GLU A 420 -9.12 17.20 27.94
CA GLU A 420 -8.82 17.75 29.27
C GLU A 420 -9.09 19.26 29.41
N MET A 421 -8.81 20.06 28.38
CA MET A 421 -8.77 21.52 28.47
C MET A 421 -10.11 22.24 28.32
N LYS A 422 -11.13 21.61 27.72
CA LYS A 422 -12.40 22.29 27.41
C LYS A 422 -13.58 21.61 28.08
N ASP A 423 -14.41 22.40 28.76
CA ASP A 423 -15.64 21.93 29.41
C ASP A 423 -16.67 21.38 28.41
N LYS A 424 -16.53 21.70 27.12
CA LYS A 424 -17.39 21.26 26.02
C LYS A 424 -16.75 20.19 25.12
N SER A 425 -15.72 19.49 25.58
CA SER A 425 -15.12 18.40 24.80
C SER A 425 -16.04 17.18 24.75
N ASN A 426 -16.98 17.18 23.81
CA ASN A 426 -17.94 16.12 23.58
C ASN A 426 -18.02 15.75 22.09
N PHE A 427 -18.73 14.66 21.79
CA PHE A 427 -18.90 14.20 20.41
C PHE A 427 -19.59 15.23 19.51
N LYS A 428 -20.43 16.12 20.06
CA LYS A 428 -21.04 17.23 19.32
C LYS A 428 -19.99 18.20 18.79
N ALA A 429 -19.03 18.60 19.61
CA ALA A 429 -17.93 19.47 19.17
C ALA A 429 -17.08 18.82 18.07
N LEU A 430 -16.83 17.50 18.16
CA LEU A 430 -16.17 16.76 17.07
C LEU A 430 -17.02 16.74 15.80
N ALA A 431 -18.32 16.47 15.91
CA ALA A 431 -19.23 16.45 14.75
C ALA A 431 -19.29 17.80 14.03
N GLU A 432 -19.35 18.90 14.79
CA GLU A 432 -19.32 20.26 14.27
C GLU A 432 -17.98 20.56 13.55
N ALA A 433 -16.86 20.10 14.10
CA ALA A 433 -15.55 20.25 13.47
C ALA A 433 -15.45 19.46 12.15
N LEU A 434 -15.92 18.20 12.12
CA LEU A 434 -15.96 17.38 10.91
C LEU A 434 -16.83 18.01 9.81
N THR A 435 -18.00 18.54 10.20
CA THR A 435 -18.92 19.19 9.25
C THR A 435 -18.25 20.40 8.59
N LYS A 436 -17.43 21.17 9.33
CA LYS A 436 -16.68 22.31 8.79
C LYS A 436 -15.57 21.90 7.81
N MET A 437 -15.08 20.67 7.93
CA MET A 437 -14.08 20.07 7.02
C MET A 437 -14.73 19.34 5.84
N ASP A 438 -16.06 19.35 5.73
CA ASP A 438 -16.81 18.55 4.76
C ASP A 438 -16.53 17.03 4.89
N ILE A 439 -16.25 16.56 6.12
CA ILE A 439 -16.06 15.15 6.44
C ILE A 439 -17.34 14.59 7.06
N SER A 440 -17.71 13.39 6.62
CA SER A 440 -18.88 12.66 7.15
C SER A 440 -18.79 12.44 8.66
N THR A 441 -19.84 12.82 9.38
CA THR A 441 -19.94 12.61 10.84
C THR A 441 -20.09 11.13 11.23
N HIS A 442 -20.31 10.23 10.27
CA HIS A 442 -20.39 8.78 10.50
C HIS A 442 -19.09 8.17 11.02
N VAL A 443 -17.95 8.84 10.86
CA VAL A 443 -16.69 8.46 11.53
C VAL A 443 -16.88 8.34 13.05
N LEU A 444 -17.72 9.19 13.66
CA LEU A 444 -18.01 9.12 15.09
C LEU A 444 -18.84 7.89 15.49
N CYS A 445 -19.60 7.32 14.54
CA CYS A 445 -20.35 6.09 14.79
C CYS A 445 -19.40 4.89 14.87
N GLN A 446 -18.36 4.87 14.04
CA GLN A 446 -17.34 3.81 14.02
C GLN A 446 -16.56 3.78 15.33
N VAL A 447 -16.16 4.96 15.82
CA VAL A 447 -15.45 5.14 17.08
C VAL A 447 -16.13 4.44 18.26
N ARG A 448 -17.47 4.49 18.33
CA ARG A 448 -18.26 3.87 19.42
C ARG A 448 -18.62 2.41 19.18
N ARG A 449 -18.60 1.93 17.93
CA ARG A 449 -18.95 0.55 17.62
C ARG A 449 -17.80 -0.36 18.02
N VAL A 450 -17.92 -1.03 19.16
CA VAL A 450 -17.09 -2.20 19.49
C VAL A 450 -17.74 -3.41 18.85
N ARG A 451 -17.32 -3.77 17.62
CA ARG A 451 -17.70 -5.07 17.06
C ARG A 451 -16.90 -6.14 17.77
N LEU A 452 -17.60 -7.08 18.41
CA LEU A 452 -16.95 -8.27 18.94
C LEU A 452 -16.23 -8.99 17.80
N ALA A 453 -14.93 -9.18 17.94
CA ALA A 453 -14.15 -9.90 16.96
C ALA A 453 -14.71 -11.32 16.79
N GLU A 454 -15.03 -11.69 15.56
CA GLU A 454 -15.23 -13.10 15.21
C GLU A 454 -13.89 -13.81 15.37
N THR A 455 -13.87 -14.88 16.16
CA THR A 455 -12.66 -15.63 16.46
C THR A 455 -12.97 -17.11 16.59
N ASP A 456 -12.09 -17.95 16.06
CA ASP A 456 -12.15 -19.41 16.22
C ASP A 456 -11.66 -19.88 17.60
N ILE A 457 -11.28 -18.95 18.49
CA ILE A 457 -10.93 -19.29 19.87
C ILE A 457 -12.19 -19.81 20.58
N PRO A 458 -12.18 -21.03 21.13
CA PRO A 458 -13.34 -21.58 21.82
C PRO A 458 -13.81 -20.67 22.96
N LEU A 459 -15.13 -20.50 23.09
CA LEU A 459 -15.76 -19.56 24.03
C LEU A 459 -15.27 -19.72 25.47
N GLU A 460 -14.99 -20.95 25.88
CA GLU A 460 -14.46 -21.30 27.20
C GLU A 460 -13.09 -20.68 27.52
N TYR A 461 -12.28 -20.35 26.52
CA TYR A 461 -10.99 -19.70 26.71
C TYR A 461 -11.08 -18.18 26.69
N LEU A 462 -12.10 -17.61 26.05
CA LEU A 462 -12.22 -16.16 25.91
C LEU A 462 -12.32 -15.46 27.27
N ASP A 463 -12.93 -16.10 28.26
CA ASP A 463 -13.13 -15.48 29.57
C ASP A 463 -11.98 -15.77 30.57
N CYS A 464 -10.98 -16.56 30.17
CA CYS A 464 -9.77 -16.84 30.95
C CYS A 464 -8.80 -15.66 30.97
N ILE A 465 -7.96 -15.60 32.01
CA ILE A 465 -6.87 -14.63 32.13
C ILE A 465 -5.63 -15.17 31.38
N PRO A 466 -4.98 -14.39 30.50
CA PRO A 466 -3.76 -14.82 29.80
C PRO A 466 -2.60 -15.18 30.76
N THR A 467 -1.89 -16.27 30.48
CA THR A 467 -0.70 -16.69 31.27
C THR A 467 0.53 -15.85 30.94
N ASP A 468 1.57 -15.92 31.78
CA ASP A 468 2.85 -15.27 31.53
C ASP A 468 3.47 -15.74 30.21
N GLU A 469 3.46 -17.06 29.94
CA GLU A 469 4.04 -17.60 28.70
C GLU A 469 3.30 -17.08 27.46
N MET A 470 1.97 -16.94 27.54
CA MET A 470 1.16 -16.39 26.45
C MET A 470 1.53 -14.94 26.15
N LEU A 471 1.61 -14.10 27.19
CA LEU A 471 1.94 -12.68 27.02
C LEU A 471 3.38 -12.50 26.52
N ASP A 472 4.31 -13.32 26.99
CA ASP A 472 5.70 -13.33 26.52
C ASP A 472 5.83 -13.75 25.06
N ALA A 473 5.06 -14.76 24.63
CA ALA A 473 5.01 -15.19 23.23
C ALA A 473 4.33 -14.16 22.31
N LEU A 474 3.39 -13.37 22.83
CA LEU A 474 2.65 -12.35 22.08
C LEU A 474 3.44 -11.05 21.91
N ALA A 475 4.17 -10.63 22.94
CA ALA A 475 4.92 -9.37 22.95
C ALA A 475 5.75 -9.08 21.67
N PRO A 476 6.54 -10.02 21.13
CA PRO A 476 7.32 -9.77 19.92
C PRO A 476 6.46 -9.68 18.63
N GLN A 477 5.23 -10.20 18.63
CA GLN A 477 4.35 -10.21 17.45
C GLN A 477 3.59 -8.90 17.24
N ILE A 478 3.47 -8.06 18.28
CA ILE A 478 2.69 -6.81 18.22
C ILE A 478 3.42 -5.73 17.41
N GLY A 479 4.75 -5.67 17.45
CA GLY A 479 5.55 -4.69 16.70
C GLY A 479 5.50 -3.27 17.29
N GLN A 480 5.44 -2.25 16.43
CA GLN A 480 5.58 -0.82 16.81
C GLN A 480 4.32 -0.16 17.40
N ILE A 481 3.21 -0.89 17.53
CA ILE A 481 1.90 -0.33 17.90
C ILE A 481 1.55 -0.51 19.39
N PHE A 482 2.57 -0.57 20.25
CA PHE A 482 2.39 -0.81 21.69
C PHE A 482 1.50 0.25 22.35
N PHE A 483 1.63 1.50 21.92
CA PHE A 483 0.89 2.63 22.48
C PHE A 483 -0.61 2.49 22.19
N GLN A 484 -0.96 2.14 20.94
CA GLN A 484 -2.33 1.88 20.53
C GLN A 484 -2.92 0.67 21.27
N LEU A 485 -2.13 -0.41 21.38
CA LEU A 485 -2.55 -1.60 22.12
C LEU A 485 -2.85 -1.26 23.58
N GLY A 486 -1.94 -0.57 24.26
CA GLY A 486 -2.10 -0.26 25.68
C GLY A 486 -3.32 0.63 25.94
N ALA A 487 -3.59 1.60 25.07
CA ALA A 487 -4.79 2.42 25.13
C ALA A 487 -6.07 1.59 24.91
N GLU A 488 -6.13 0.72 23.89
CA GLU A 488 -7.25 -0.21 23.66
C GLU A 488 -7.49 -1.19 24.83
N LEU A 489 -6.42 -1.54 25.54
CA LEU A 489 -6.47 -2.33 26.77
C LEU A 489 -6.90 -1.50 28.00
N GLY A 490 -7.08 -0.19 27.87
CA GLY A 490 -7.55 0.70 28.92
C GLY A 490 -6.47 1.29 29.81
N LEU A 491 -5.19 1.19 29.44
CA LEU A 491 -4.11 1.84 30.18
C LEU A 491 -4.15 3.37 29.99
N SER A 492 -3.83 4.10 31.07
CA SER A 492 -3.74 5.56 31.03
C SER A 492 -2.55 6.04 30.19
N ILE A 493 -2.66 7.24 29.62
CA ILE A 493 -1.60 7.88 28.83
C ILE A 493 -0.31 8.00 29.63
N ALA A 494 -0.39 8.41 30.89
CA ALA A 494 0.77 8.50 31.78
C ALA A 494 1.48 7.15 31.94
N ASN A 495 0.75 6.04 31.99
CA ASN A 495 1.36 4.71 32.02
C ASN A 495 2.10 4.41 30.72
N LEU A 496 1.52 4.76 29.57
CA LEU A 496 2.11 4.51 28.25
C LEU A 496 3.37 5.34 28.01
N GLU A 497 3.35 6.63 28.36
CA GLU A 497 4.53 7.51 28.28
C GLU A 497 5.67 7.02 29.20
N ASN A 498 5.33 6.53 30.39
CA ASN A 498 6.30 5.91 31.29
C ASN A 498 6.92 4.63 30.69
N ILE A 499 6.11 3.74 30.10
CA ILE A 499 6.60 2.52 29.45
C ILE A 499 7.53 2.87 28.28
N GLN A 500 7.13 3.84 27.45
CA GLN A 500 7.92 4.31 26.32
C GLN A 500 9.27 4.88 26.78
N SER A 501 9.27 5.67 27.86
CA SER A 501 10.48 6.27 28.43
C SER A 501 11.43 5.20 28.99
N ASN A 502 10.89 4.20 29.69
CA ASN A 502 11.69 3.14 30.32
C ASN A 502 12.32 2.18 29.30
N ASN A 503 11.68 1.97 28.14
CA ASN A 503 12.09 0.97 27.15
C ASN A 503 12.23 1.56 25.75
N SER A 504 12.75 2.77 25.61
CA SER A 504 12.69 3.56 24.36
C SER A 504 13.26 2.91 23.09
N GLN A 505 14.10 1.88 23.21
CA GLN A 505 14.72 1.16 22.08
C GLN A 505 14.27 -0.30 21.92
N ASP A 506 13.46 -0.83 22.85
CA ASP A 506 13.06 -2.23 22.85
C ASP A 506 11.53 -2.36 22.77
N LEU A 507 11.04 -2.54 21.55
CA LEU A 507 9.61 -2.69 21.26
C LEU A 507 9.01 -3.94 21.91
N ALA A 508 9.79 -5.02 22.02
CA ALA A 508 9.31 -6.24 22.65
C ALA A 508 9.15 -6.04 24.15
N ALA A 509 10.09 -5.36 24.80
CA ALA A 509 9.98 -4.96 26.20
C ALA A 509 8.83 -3.99 26.45
N GLN A 510 8.61 -3.01 25.56
CA GLN A 510 7.45 -2.10 25.63
C GLN A 510 6.12 -2.87 25.57
N ASN A 511 5.96 -3.73 24.56
CA ASN A 511 4.76 -4.56 24.39
C ASN A 511 4.54 -5.48 25.60
N LYS A 512 5.61 -6.09 26.12
CA LYS A 512 5.56 -6.91 27.33
C LYS A 512 5.09 -6.09 28.52
N GLU A 513 5.69 -4.94 28.80
CA GLU A 513 5.29 -4.11 29.94
C GLU A 513 3.83 -3.63 29.84
N VAL A 514 3.36 -3.28 28.62
CA VAL A 514 1.94 -2.96 28.37
C VAL A 514 1.04 -4.14 28.75
N LEU A 515 1.31 -5.34 28.23
CA LEU A 515 0.49 -6.53 28.45
C LEU A 515 0.44 -6.90 29.94
N PHE A 516 1.58 -6.84 30.63
CA PHE A 516 1.66 -7.17 32.06
C PHE A 516 0.96 -6.11 32.92
N LYS A 517 1.17 -4.81 32.66
CA LYS A 517 0.48 -3.73 33.39
C LYS A 517 -1.03 -3.79 33.19
N TRP A 518 -1.50 -4.05 31.98
CA TRP A 518 -2.93 -4.23 31.72
C TRP A 518 -3.51 -5.38 32.53
N ARG A 519 -2.80 -6.53 32.59
CA ARG A 519 -3.26 -7.67 33.36
C ARG A 519 -3.27 -7.42 34.88
N GLU A 520 -2.37 -6.58 35.37
CA GLU A 520 -2.33 -6.18 36.78
C GLU A 520 -3.38 -5.12 37.13
N ASP A 521 -3.77 -4.31 36.15
CA ASP A 521 -4.83 -3.31 36.29
C ASP A 521 -6.19 -4.00 36.50
N ARG A 522 -6.78 -3.77 37.68
CA ARG A 522 -8.06 -4.38 38.08
C ARG A 522 -9.28 -3.59 37.64
N THR A 523 -9.11 -2.47 36.94
CA THR A 523 -10.22 -1.65 36.46
C THR A 523 -11.04 -2.38 35.39
N VAL A 524 -10.39 -3.19 34.55
CA VAL A 524 -11.03 -4.03 33.52
C VAL A 524 -10.61 -5.48 33.75
N LYS A 525 -11.54 -6.45 33.66
CA LYS A 525 -11.18 -7.87 33.82
C LYS A 525 -10.25 -8.27 32.66
N PRO A 526 -9.00 -8.69 32.93
CA PRO A 526 -7.99 -8.90 31.89
C PRO A 526 -8.17 -10.26 31.23
N THR A 527 -9.19 -10.37 30.40
CA THR A 527 -9.57 -11.63 29.74
C THR A 527 -8.96 -11.73 28.35
N ILE A 528 -8.78 -12.97 27.87
CA ILE A 528 -8.40 -13.25 26.48
C ILE A 528 -9.33 -12.53 25.51
N ARG A 529 -10.63 -12.44 25.79
CA ARG A 529 -11.62 -11.70 24.99
C ARG A 529 -11.24 -10.24 24.79
N VAL A 530 -10.88 -9.55 25.87
CA VAL A 530 -10.47 -8.13 25.82
C VAL A 530 -9.18 -7.98 25.02
N LEU A 531 -8.23 -8.89 25.22
CA LEU A 531 -6.97 -8.89 24.47
C LEU A 531 -7.18 -9.12 22.97
N VAL A 532 -7.99 -10.11 22.60
CA VAL A 532 -8.35 -10.40 21.20
C VAL A 532 -9.01 -9.18 20.57
N GLN A 533 -9.95 -8.56 21.29
CA GLN A 533 -10.63 -7.37 20.80
C GLN A 533 -9.64 -6.22 20.57
N ALA A 534 -8.74 -5.97 21.52
CA ALA A 534 -7.73 -4.92 21.38
C ALA A 534 -6.79 -5.19 20.20
N LEU A 535 -6.35 -6.44 20.01
CA LEU A 535 -5.51 -6.84 18.86
C LEU A 535 -6.23 -6.63 17.52
N VAL A 536 -7.52 -6.93 17.46
CA VAL A 536 -8.34 -6.71 16.26
C VAL A 536 -8.49 -5.22 15.98
N ASN A 537 -8.79 -4.41 17.00
CA ASN A 537 -8.96 -2.96 16.86
C ASN A 537 -7.69 -2.25 16.38
N ILE A 538 -6.50 -2.78 16.71
CA ILE A 538 -5.23 -2.23 16.23
C ILE A 538 -4.73 -2.87 14.92
N GLY A 539 -5.58 -3.64 14.23
CA GLY A 539 -5.28 -4.25 12.94
C GLY A 539 -4.34 -5.45 12.98
N ARG A 540 -4.16 -6.10 14.15
CA ARG A 540 -3.39 -7.34 14.29
C ARG A 540 -4.22 -8.61 14.19
N GLY A 541 -5.55 -8.50 14.28
CA GLY A 541 -6.46 -9.63 14.19
C GLY A 541 -6.40 -10.58 15.40
N ALA A 542 -7.33 -11.54 15.44
CA ALA A 542 -7.41 -12.54 16.52
C ALA A 542 -6.36 -13.66 16.38
N TYR A 543 -5.80 -13.84 15.18
CA TYR A 543 -4.95 -14.96 14.81
C TYR A 543 -3.61 -14.99 15.58
N CYS A 544 -3.06 -13.83 15.96
CA CYS A 544 -1.81 -13.77 16.75
C CYS A 544 -1.95 -14.57 18.04
N LEU A 545 -3.13 -14.53 18.65
CA LEU A 545 -3.41 -15.27 19.86
C LEU A 545 -3.76 -16.73 19.57
N GLN A 546 -4.41 -17.03 18.44
CA GLN A 546 -4.77 -18.40 18.04
C GLN A 546 -3.53 -19.28 17.86
N GLU A 547 -2.48 -18.79 17.19
CA GLU A 547 -1.23 -19.55 17.02
C GLU A 547 -0.51 -19.79 18.35
N ILE A 548 -0.55 -18.82 19.26
CA ILE A 548 0.00 -18.99 20.61
C ILE A 548 -0.81 -20.05 21.38
N LEU A 549 -2.14 -19.97 21.32
CA LEU A 549 -3.04 -20.91 21.99
C LEU A 549 -2.92 -22.35 21.46
N LYS A 550 -2.55 -22.55 20.19
CA LYS A 550 -2.23 -23.89 19.64
C LYS A 550 -0.98 -24.52 20.28
N ASN A 551 -0.05 -23.67 20.73
CA ASN A 551 1.25 -24.10 21.25
C ASN A 551 1.32 -24.13 22.79
N VAL A 552 0.33 -23.58 23.48
CA VAL A 552 0.23 -23.59 24.95
C VAL A 552 -0.61 -24.79 25.38
N ASP A 553 -0.13 -25.61 26.32
CA ASP A 553 -0.90 -26.72 26.87
C ASP A 553 -2.17 -26.19 27.55
N LEU A 554 -3.31 -26.42 26.90
CA LEU A 554 -4.62 -25.90 27.29
C LEU A 554 -5.09 -26.42 28.68
N ASN A 555 -4.49 -27.51 29.18
CA ASN A 555 -4.77 -28.01 30.54
C ASN A 555 -4.21 -27.09 31.63
N THR A 556 -3.20 -26.29 31.31
CA THR A 556 -2.54 -25.35 32.24
C THR A 556 -3.43 -24.13 32.53
N LEU A 557 -4.17 -23.65 31.53
CA LEU A 557 -5.12 -22.53 31.66
C LEU A 557 -6.25 -22.86 32.66
N ARG A 558 -6.82 -24.07 32.60
CA ARG A 558 -7.90 -24.52 33.51
C ARG A 558 -7.46 -24.66 34.97
N ARG A 559 -6.21 -25.04 35.25
CA ARG A 559 -5.69 -25.21 36.62
C ARG A 559 -5.45 -23.88 37.35
N SER A 560 -5.20 -22.79 36.61
CA SER A 560 -4.89 -21.48 37.20
C SER A 560 -6.07 -20.82 37.94
N GLU A 561 -7.32 -21.12 37.54
CA GLU A 561 -8.53 -20.63 38.19
C GLU A 561 -8.90 -21.45 39.45
N GLU A 562 -8.71 -22.77 39.44
CA GLU A 562 -9.02 -23.63 40.59
C GLU A 562 -8.10 -23.37 41.81
N VAL A 563 -6.85 -22.97 41.58
CA VAL A 563 -5.89 -22.66 42.65
C VAL A 563 -6.21 -21.30 43.31
N LYS A 564 -6.74 -20.32 42.57
CA LYS A 564 -7.15 -19.02 43.14
C LYS A 564 -8.52 -19.07 43.83
N GLY A 565 -9.43 -19.97 43.41
CA GLY A 565 -10.74 -20.16 44.04
C GLY A 565 -10.72 -20.82 45.42
N LYS A 566 -9.69 -21.61 45.74
CA LYS A 566 -9.57 -22.33 47.04
C LYS A 566 -8.90 -21.50 48.16
N GLY A 567 -8.40 -20.29 47.87
CA GLY A 567 -7.68 -19.46 48.83
C GLY A 567 -8.54 -18.54 49.74
N SER A 568 -9.87 -18.49 49.57
CA SER A 568 -10.73 -17.51 50.26
C SER A 568 -11.75 -18.08 51.27
N SER A 569 -11.64 -19.35 51.66
CA SER A 569 -12.47 -19.97 52.72
C SER A 569 -11.65 -20.51 53.89
N GLN A 570 -11.05 -19.61 54.67
CA GLN A 570 -10.77 -19.85 56.09
C GLN A 570 -11.15 -18.59 56.88
N LYS A 571 -12.45 -18.46 57.21
CA LYS A 571 -12.94 -17.51 58.21
C LYS A 571 -12.93 -18.18 59.58
N THR A 572 -12.20 -17.51 60.47
CA THR A 572 -12.06 -17.70 61.91
C THR A 572 -13.40 -17.71 62.66
N THR A 573 -13.76 -18.84 63.26
CA THR A 573 -14.69 -18.88 64.40
C THR A 573 -13.91 -18.63 65.69
N LYS A 574 -13.92 -17.38 66.18
CA LYS A 574 -13.54 -17.06 67.56
C LYS A 574 -14.78 -17.12 68.45
N LYS A 575 -14.76 -18.04 69.42
CA LYS A 575 -15.72 -18.12 70.52
C LYS A 575 -15.58 -16.88 71.42
N CYS A 576 -16.69 -16.18 71.67
CA CYS A 576 -16.84 -15.34 72.86
C CYS A 576 -17.22 -16.23 74.04
N SER A 577 -16.45 -16.16 75.13
CA SER A 577 -16.83 -16.63 76.45
C SER A 577 -16.92 -15.42 77.38
N ILE A 578 -18.06 -15.33 78.05
CA ILE A 578 -18.42 -14.32 79.05
C ILE A 578 -17.73 -14.70 80.36
N SER A 579 -17.00 -13.73 80.94
CA SER A 579 -16.90 -13.45 82.39
C SER A 579 -16.19 -12.12 82.56
#